data_AF-A0A914MXP6-F1
#
_entry.id   AF-A0A914MXP6-F1
#
_cell.length_a   1.000
_cell.length_b   1.000
_cell.length_c   1.000
_cell.angle_alpha   90.00
_cell.angle_beta   90.00
_cell.angle_gamma   90.00
#
_symmetry.space_group_name_H-M   'P 1'
#
loop_
_entity.id
_entity.type
_entity.pdbx_description
1 polymer ?
#
loop_
_entity_poly.entity_id
_entity_poly.type
_entity_poly.pdbx_seq_one_letter_code
_entity_poly.pdbx_strand_id
1 'polypeptide(L)'
;MGAVISNENVGEISLQNELLQRLAGRIPLNSNDPYWNKLFSFNFNLDQQSRKIQSNFLENINPILEQLMHNTRETGNIATLIKTFNRRCGELEASAKCENKIFIWQASNALLIIRYISVFLAQRLSPTEFTNIFGNRGSLYETKKSENNEIDDDDEENLDENTSDSKEGSGHHFESAAEHFLVNLLRILTRIQVNKITIQLHAETLRVLLALLSTELYEDGVHERSVFLRILMLKVERALRAGSNDTMIGEGSTGLNFWCKIKVKTELFARFTLPLLLAQKMGVK
;
A
#
# COMPACT_ATOMS: atom_id res chain seq x y z
N MET A 1 -12.89 2.94 20.82
CA MET A 1 -12.04 1.73 20.74
C MET A 1 -12.51 0.94 19.54
N GLY A 2 -11.64 0.57 18.59
CA GLY A 2 -12.06 -0.22 17.44
C GLY A 2 -11.90 -1.72 17.66
N ALA A 3 -12.29 -2.50 16.65
CA ALA A 3 -12.34 -3.97 16.72
C ALA A 3 -10.99 -4.58 17.13
N VAL A 4 -11.02 -5.66 17.91
CA VAL A 4 -9.80 -6.40 18.28
C VAL A 4 -9.74 -7.63 17.39
N ILE A 5 -8.59 -7.87 16.75
CA ILE A 5 -8.26 -9.12 16.05
C ILE A 5 -7.19 -9.80 16.91
N SER A 6 -7.52 -10.96 17.47
CA SER A 6 -6.67 -11.71 18.39
C SER A 6 -6.68 -13.20 18.05
N ASN A 7 -5.79 -13.95 18.69
CA ASN A 7 -5.73 -15.40 18.53
C ASN A 7 -7.05 -16.11 18.88
N GLU A 8 -7.85 -15.51 19.76
CA GLU A 8 -9.09 -16.08 20.31
C GLU A 8 -10.28 -15.91 19.35
N ASN A 9 -10.31 -14.81 18.57
CA ASN A 9 -11.42 -14.51 17.67
C ASN A 9 -11.07 -14.66 16.17
N VAL A 10 -9.91 -15.24 15.88
CA VAL A 10 -9.39 -15.41 14.52
C VAL A 10 -10.34 -16.17 13.60
N GLY A 11 -11.11 -17.13 14.15
CA GLY A 11 -12.04 -17.98 13.42
C GLY A 11 -13.33 -17.31 12.96
N GLU A 12 -13.62 -16.09 13.44
CA GLU A 12 -14.92 -15.43 13.22
C GLU A 12 -14.78 -14.13 12.42
N ILE A 13 -13.56 -13.77 12.00
CA ILE A 13 -13.24 -12.50 11.32
C ILE A 13 -14.03 -12.34 10.03
N SER A 14 -14.15 -13.41 9.22
CA SER A 14 -14.89 -13.36 7.95
C SER A 14 -16.35 -12.96 8.14
N LEU A 15 -17.01 -13.47 9.17
CA LEU A 15 -18.45 -13.29 9.35
C LEU A 15 -18.80 -12.05 10.17
N GLN A 16 -17.96 -11.67 11.13
CA GLN A 16 -18.31 -10.63 12.10
C GLN A 16 -17.70 -9.26 11.79
N ASN A 17 -16.68 -9.17 10.93
CA ASN A 17 -16.02 -7.90 10.67
C ASN A 17 -16.75 -7.10 9.57
N GLU A 18 -17.79 -6.37 9.97
CA GLU A 18 -18.58 -5.50 9.09
C GLU A 18 -17.72 -4.49 8.31
N LEU A 19 -16.63 -4.01 8.91
CA LEU A 19 -15.75 -3.03 8.25
C LEU A 19 -15.00 -3.67 7.08
N LEU A 20 -14.45 -4.88 7.25
CA LEU A 20 -13.81 -5.61 6.16
C LEU A 20 -14.81 -6.10 5.11
N GLN A 21 -16.01 -6.52 5.55
CA GLN A 21 -17.10 -6.87 4.65
C GLN A 21 -17.53 -5.68 3.78
N ARG A 22 -17.62 -4.49 4.38
CA ARG A 22 -17.89 -3.25 3.63
C ARG A 22 -16.77 -2.91 2.65
N LEU A 23 -15.51 -3.15 3.00
CA LEU A 23 -14.38 -2.97 2.06
C LEU A 23 -14.53 -3.86 0.83
N ALA A 24 -14.86 -5.14 1.05
CA ALA A 24 -15.08 -6.14 0.01
C ALA A 24 -16.47 -6.04 -0.66
N GLY A 25 -17.32 -5.11 -0.24
CA GLY A 25 -18.68 -4.97 -0.72
C GLY A 25 -18.79 -4.49 -2.17
N ARG A 26 -20.03 -4.44 -2.67
CA ARG A 26 -20.37 -3.98 -4.03
C ARG A 26 -20.65 -2.47 -4.12
N ILE A 27 -20.53 -1.76 -3.01
CA ILE A 27 -20.75 -0.31 -2.95
C ILE A 27 -19.38 0.37 -3.04
N PRO A 28 -19.16 1.26 -4.04
CA PRO A 28 -17.95 2.07 -4.11
C PRO A 28 -17.75 2.91 -2.86
N LEU A 29 -16.51 2.97 -2.36
CA LEU A 29 -16.14 3.79 -1.22
C LEU A 29 -15.57 5.14 -1.67
N ASN A 30 -15.90 6.20 -0.92
CA ASN A 30 -15.31 7.52 -1.12
C ASN A 30 -14.01 7.67 -0.32
N SER A 31 -12.97 8.27 -0.88
CA SER A 31 -11.70 8.51 -0.19
C SER A 31 -11.81 9.42 1.03
N ASN A 32 -12.87 10.23 1.13
CA ASN A 32 -13.10 11.20 2.19
C ASN A 32 -14.04 10.65 3.29
N ASP A 33 -14.53 9.42 3.15
CA ASP A 33 -15.48 8.82 4.09
C ASP A 33 -14.85 8.60 5.49
N PRO A 34 -15.50 9.04 6.59
CA PRO A 34 -15.10 8.72 7.96
C PRO A 34 -14.94 7.21 8.25
N TYR A 35 -15.54 6.34 7.43
CA TYR A 35 -15.34 4.89 7.39
C TYR A 35 -13.87 4.49 7.54
N TRP A 36 -12.95 5.17 6.85
CA TRP A 36 -11.52 4.83 6.90
C TRP A 36 -10.94 4.96 8.31
N ASN A 37 -11.38 5.95 9.09
CA ASN A 37 -10.96 6.08 10.49
C ASN A 37 -11.42 4.87 11.31
N LYS A 38 -12.64 4.37 11.08
CA LYS A 38 -13.16 3.19 11.77
C LYS A 38 -12.40 1.94 11.33
N LEU A 39 -12.24 1.74 10.02
CA LEU A 39 -11.52 0.61 9.44
C LEU A 39 -10.08 0.51 9.96
N PHE A 40 -9.37 1.63 10.12
CA PHE A 40 -7.98 1.62 10.56
C PHE A 40 -7.80 1.60 12.08
N SER A 41 -8.87 1.67 12.87
CA SER A 41 -8.79 1.74 14.33
C SER A 41 -8.85 0.38 15.03
N PHE A 42 -8.41 -0.70 14.39
CA PHE A 42 -8.43 -2.05 14.99
C PHE A 42 -7.14 -2.37 15.76
N ASN A 43 -7.25 -3.17 16.81
CA ASN A 43 -6.09 -3.72 17.51
C ASN A 43 -5.73 -5.08 16.91
N PHE A 44 -4.48 -5.24 16.49
CA PHE A 44 -4.00 -6.47 15.87
C PHE A 44 -3.04 -7.22 16.81
N ASN A 45 -3.55 -8.24 17.48
CA ASN A 45 -2.88 -9.01 18.51
C ASN A 45 -2.79 -10.50 18.11
N LEU A 46 -2.20 -10.75 16.94
CA LEU A 46 -1.90 -12.11 16.49
C LEU A 46 -0.46 -12.50 16.79
N ASP A 47 -0.27 -13.74 17.22
CA ASP A 47 1.05 -14.33 17.35
C ASP A 47 1.66 -14.58 15.96
N GLN A 48 2.52 -13.65 15.53
CA GLN A 48 3.23 -13.70 14.26
C GLN A 48 4.37 -14.75 14.23
N GLN A 49 4.65 -15.47 15.32
CA GLN A 49 5.62 -16.56 15.34
C GLN A 49 4.94 -17.93 15.14
N SER A 50 3.67 -18.04 15.52
CA SER A 50 2.91 -19.27 15.33
C SER A 50 2.43 -19.43 13.89
N ARG A 51 3.02 -20.39 13.17
CA ARG A 51 2.59 -20.76 11.81
C ARG A 51 1.13 -21.22 11.76
N LYS A 52 0.68 -21.96 12.78
CA LYS A 52 -0.71 -22.45 12.88
C LYS A 52 -1.70 -21.30 12.96
N ILE A 53 -1.43 -20.31 13.81
CA ILE A 53 -2.30 -19.13 13.98
C ILE A 53 -2.33 -18.31 12.69
N GLN A 54 -1.17 -18.15 12.04
CA GLN A 54 -1.09 -17.45 10.75
C GLN A 54 -1.88 -18.14 9.64
N SER A 55 -1.75 -19.47 9.51
CA SER A 55 -2.54 -20.24 8.53
C SER A 55 -4.03 -20.07 8.79
N ASN A 56 -4.46 -20.24 10.04
CA ASN A 56 -5.86 -20.09 10.43
C ASN A 56 -6.38 -18.67 10.13
N PHE A 57 -5.59 -17.63 10.43
CA PHE A 57 -5.95 -16.26 10.07
C PHE A 57 -6.14 -16.09 8.55
N LEU A 58 -5.20 -16.59 7.75
CA LEU A 58 -5.27 -16.51 6.29
C LEU A 58 -6.49 -17.23 5.73
N GLU A 59 -6.77 -18.45 6.20
CA GLU A 59 -7.96 -19.21 5.83
C GLU A 59 -9.26 -18.45 6.12
N ASN A 60 -9.32 -17.72 7.24
CA ASN A 60 -10.49 -16.94 7.61
C ASN A 60 -10.62 -15.60 6.88
N ILE A 61 -9.54 -14.97 6.44
CA ILE A 61 -9.65 -13.72 5.65
C ILE A 61 -9.80 -13.97 4.15
N ASN A 62 -9.39 -15.14 3.65
CA ASN A 62 -9.43 -15.48 2.23
C ASN A 62 -10.80 -15.23 1.56
N PRO A 63 -11.94 -15.61 2.16
CA PRO A 63 -13.25 -15.32 1.55
C PRO A 63 -13.50 -13.82 1.32
N ILE A 64 -13.07 -12.96 2.25
CA ILE A 64 -13.17 -11.50 2.12
C ILE A 64 -12.24 -11.01 0.99
N LEU A 65 -11.02 -11.54 0.91
CA LEU A 65 -10.05 -11.15 -0.12
C LEU A 65 -10.48 -11.59 -1.52
N GLU A 66 -11.06 -12.79 -1.65
CA GLU A 66 -11.68 -13.28 -2.88
C GLU A 66 -12.81 -12.36 -3.32
N GLN A 67 -13.74 -12.06 -2.41
CA GLN A 67 -14.85 -11.15 -2.68
C GLN A 67 -14.36 -9.75 -3.07
N LEU A 68 -13.35 -9.22 -2.38
CA LEU A 68 -12.73 -7.92 -2.69
C LEU A 68 -12.09 -7.93 -4.09
N MET A 69 -11.35 -8.98 -4.46
CA MET A 69 -10.73 -9.13 -5.78
C MET A 69 -11.79 -9.14 -6.90
N HIS A 70 -12.91 -9.82 -6.69
CA HIS A 70 -14.00 -9.85 -7.68
C HIS A 70 -14.71 -8.50 -7.82
N ASN A 71 -15.02 -7.84 -6.69
CA ASN A 71 -15.80 -6.61 -6.70
C ASN A 71 -14.96 -5.37 -7.04
N THR A 72 -13.65 -5.36 -6.76
CA THR A 72 -12.80 -4.16 -6.93
C THR A 72 -12.72 -3.69 -8.39
N ARG A 73 -13.01 -4.55 -9.37
CA ARG A 73 -13.05 -4.16 -10.79
C ARG A 73 -14.18 -3.17 -11.06
N GLU A 74 -15.29 -3.28 -10.34
CA GLU A 74 -16.46 -2.40 -10.46
C GLU A 74 -16.41 -1.28 -9.41
N THR A 75 -16.04 -1.60 -8.16
CA THR A 75 -16.13 -0.64 -7.05
C THR A 75 -14.92 0.26 -6.89
N GLY A 76 -13.75 -0.16 -7.40
CA GLY A 76 -12.49 0.57 -7.20
C GLY A 76 -12.02 0.63 -5.74
N ASN A 77 -12.58 -0.18 -4.83
CA ASN A 77 -12.34 -0.04 -3.38
C ASN A 77 -10.87 -0.22 -2.99
N ILE A 78 -10.09 -1.05 -3.70
CA ILE A 78 -8.64 -1.17 -3.46
C ILE A 78 -7.92 0.11 -3.89
N ALA A 79 -8.22 0.66 -5.05
CA ALA A 79 -7.65 1.93 -5.51
C ALA A 79 -8.00 3.08 -4.54
N THR A 80 -9.23 3.11 -4.01
CA THR A 80 -9.64 4.10 -3.00
C THR A 80 -8.89 3.92 -1.68
N LEU A 81 -8.66 2.67 -1.23
CA LEU A 81 -7.83 2.39 -0.05
C LEU A 81 -6.40 2.95 -0.24
N ILE A 82 -5.77 2.67 -1.38
CA ILE A 82 -4.42 3.18 -1.71
C ILE A 82 -4.42 4.72 -1.78
N LYS A 83 -5.40 5.33 -2.45
CA LYS A 83 -5.56 6.80 -2.52
C LYS A 83 -5.68 7.41 -1.12
N THR A 84 -6.50 6.81 -0.27
CA THR A 84 -6.72 7.26 1.11
C THR A 84 -5.44 7.16 1.94
N PHE A 85 -4.69 6.06 1.81
CA PHE A 85 -3.40 5.91 2.48
C PHE A 85 -2.38 6.95 1.98
N ASN A 86 -2.29 7.16 0.67
CA ASN A 86 -1.40 8.15 0.08
C ASN A 86 -1.67 9.57 0.59
N ARG A 87 -2.94 9.97 0.69
CA ARG A 87 -3.29 11.27 1.29
C ARG A 87 -2.80 11.38 2.73
N ARG A 88 -3.04 10.36 3.55
CA ARG A 88 -2.59 10.34 4.96
C ARG A 88 -1.07 10.40 5.10
N CYS A 89 -0.32 9.89 4.13
CA CYS A 89 1.14 9.99 4.14
C CYS A 89 1.65 11.44 4.13
N GLY A 90 0.88 12.39 3.58
CA GLY A 90 1.24 13.82 3.59
C GLY A 90 1.39 14.39 5.00
N GLU A 91 0.60 13.90 5.96
CA GLU A 91 0.60 14.36 7.35
C GLU A 91 1.43 13.46 8.28
N LEU A 92 1.93 12.34 7.78
CA LEU A 92 2.52 11.27 8.61
C LEU A 92 3.86 11.68 9.22
N GLU A 93 4.67 12.46 8.51
CA GLU A 93 5.93 12.98 9.03
C GLU A 93 5.70 13.99 10.18
N ALA A 94 4.77 14.94 9.98
CA ALA A 94 4.37 15.89 11.02
C ALA A 94 3.76 15.17 12.23
N SER A 95 2.88 14.21 11.99
CA SER A 95 2.29 13.35 13.03
C SER A 95 3.34 12.58 13.82
N ALA A 96 4.43 12.14 13.18
CA ALA A 96 5.53 11.48 13.86
C ALA A 96 6.36 12.42 14.72
N LYS A 97 6.60 13.65 14.28
CA LYS A 97 7.28 14.69 15.07
C LYS A 97 6.46 15.10 16.29
N CYS A 98 5.14 15.17 16.15
CA CYS A 98 4.21 15.51 17.23
C CYS A 98 3.81 14.31 18.11
N GLU A 99 4.43 13.14 17.92
CA GLU A 99 4.11 11.90 18.65
C GLU A 99 2.62 11.51 18.64
N ASN A 100 1.91 11.78 17.53
CA ASN A 100 0.51 11.41 17.39
C ASN A 100 0.37 9.88 17.20
N LYS A 101 0.34 9.16 18.32
CA LYS A 101 0.30 7.69 18.37
C LYS A 101 -0.88 7.11 17.61
N ILE A 102 -2.05 7.75 17.68
CA ILE A 102 -3.27 7.28 17.02
C ILE A 102 -3.10 7.34 15.50
N PHE A 103 -2.57 8.44 14.98
CA PHE A 103 -2.37 8.59 13.54
C PHE A 103 -1.33 7.59 13.01
N ILE A 104 -0.20 7.43 13.70
CA ILE A 104 0.84 6.45 13.32
C ILE A 104 0.30 5.02 13.35
N TRP A 105 -0.48 4.69 14.38
CA TRP A 105 -1.10 3.38 14.53
C TRP A 105 -2.10 3.10 13.41
N GLN A 106 -2.99 4.05 13.10
CA GLN A 106 -3.91 3.92 11.97
C GLN A 106 -3.18 3.77 10.63
N ALA A 107 -2.09 4.51 10.40
CA ALA A 107 -1.26 4.35 9.21
C ALA A 107 -0.61 2.96 9.13
N SER A 108 -0.15 2.43 10.26
CA SER A 108 0.40 1.07 10.36
C SER A 108 -0.66 0.01 10.06
N ASN A 109 -1.87 0.20 10.56
CA ASN A 109 -3.01 -0.68 10.31
C ASN A 109 -3.49 -0.66 8.86
N ALA A 110 -3.48 0.51 8.22
CA ALA A 110 -3.76 0.64 6.79
C ALA A 110 -2.74 -0.16 5.96
N LEU A 111 -1.45 -0.05 6.28
CA LEU A 111 -0.39 -0.85 5.64
C LEU A 111 -0.58 -2.35 5.86
N LEU A 112 -1.01 -2.77 7.06
CA LEU A 112 -1.29 -4.18 7.34
C LEU A 112 -2.42 -4.73 6.45
N ILE A 113 -3.50 -3.98 6.26
CA ILE A 113 -4.58 -4.36 5.32
C ILE A 113 -4.02 -4.43 3.90
N ILE A 114 -3.31 -3.39 3.44
CA ILE A 114 -2.73 -3.34 2.10
C ILE A 114 -1.77 -4.50 1.86
N ARG A 115 -0.98 -4.90 2.87
CA ARG A 115 -0.07 -6.05 2.79
C ARG A 115 -0.82 -7.34 2.46
N TYR A 116 -1.85 -7.68 3.22
CA TYR A 116 -2.59 -8.93 3.00
C TYR A 116 -3.30 -8.95 1.65
N ILE A 117 -3.88 -7.82 1.24
CA ILE A 117 -4.44 -7.65 -0.10
C ILE A 117 -3.35 -7.85 -1.16
N SER A 118 -2.20 -7.19 -1.00
CA SER A 118 -1.10 -7.26 -1.96
C SER A 118 -0.56 -8.69 -2.12
N VAL A 119 -0.31 -9.39 -1.00
CA VAL A 119 0.14 -10.79 -1.01
C VAL A 119 -0.87 -11.70 -1.69
N PHE A 120 -2.16 -11.51 -1.42
CA PHE A 120 -3.21 -12.33 -2.00
C PHE A 120 -3.35 -12.12 -3.52
N LEU A 121 -3.38 -10.86 -3.96
CA LEU A 121 -3.49 -10.53 -5.39
C LEU A 121 -2.24 -10.93 -6.17
N ALA A 122 -1.06 -10.74 -5.58
CA ALA A 122 0.24 -11.13 -6.12
C ALA A 122 0.31 -12.62 -6.52
N GLN A 123 -0.41 -13.48 -5.81
CA GLN A 123 -0.43 -14.92 -6.07
C GLN A 123 -1.43 -15.33 -7.16
N ARG A 124 -2.32 -14.42 -7.58
CA ARG A 124 -3.49 -14.74 -8.41
C ARG A 124 -3.59 -13.93 -9.69
N LEU A 125 -2.83 -12.85 -9.80
CA LEU A 125 -2.87 -11.93 -10.94
C LEU A 125 -1.53 -11.87 -11.66
N SER A 126 -1.57 -11.54 -12.95
CA SER A 126 -0.35 -11.16 -13.67
C SER A 126 0.24 -9.84 -13.12
N PRO A 127 1.55 -9.58 -13.28
CA PRO A 127 2.19 -8.32 -12.88
C PRO A 127 1.47 -7.06 -13.38
N THR A 128 0.95 -7.11 -14.60
CA THR A 128 0.20 -6.01 -15.23
C THR A 128 -1.16 -5.79 -14.57
N GLU A 129 -1.92 -6.86 -14.31
CA GLU A 129 -3.22 -6.78 -13.64
C GLU A 129 -3.06 -6.32 -12.20
N PHE A 130 -2.05 -6.84 -11.50
CA PHE A 130 -1.72 -6.44 -10.14
C PHE A 130 -1.43 -4.93 -10.06
N THR A 131 -0.60 -4.40 -10.96
CA THR A 131 -0.30 -2.97 -11.01
C THR A 131 -1.54 -2.13 -11.34
N ASN A 132 -2.40 -2.62 -12.24
CA ASN A 132 -3.61 -1.90 -12.64
C ASN A 132 -4.62 -1.72 -11.49
N ILE A 133 -4.62 -2.58 -10.48
CA ILE A 133 -5.51 -2.46 -9.31
C ILE A 133 -5.18 -1.24 -8.44
N PHE A 134 -3.93 -0.76 -8.48
CA PHE A 134 -3.54 0.49 -7.81
C PHE A 134 -4.06 1.72 -8.56
N GLY A 135 -4.32 1.58 -9.86
CA GLY A 135 -4.90 2.63 -10.70
C GLY A 135 -6.42 2.63 -10.61
N ASN A 136 -7.01 3.82 -10.47
CA ASN A 136 -8.46 3.96 -10.51
C ASN A 136 -8.96 3.76 -11.96
N ARG A 137 -9.27 2.52 -12.35
CA ARG A 137 -10.10 2.25 -13.55
C ARG A 137 -11.58 2.12 -13.19
N GLY A 138 -12.02 2.79 -12.12
CA GLY A 138 -13.43 2.92 -11.73
C GLY A 138 -14.28 3.81 -12.65
N SER A 139 -13.81 4.13 -13.86
CA SER A 139 -14.65 4.70 -14.94
C SER A 139 -14.16 4.13 -16.27
N LEU A 140 -14.66 2.96 -16.65
CA LEU A 140 -14.60 2.47 -18.03
C LEU A 140 -15.96 2.67 -18.75
N TYR A 141 -16.85 3.48 -18.16
CA TYR A 141 -18.15 3.86 -18.72
C TYR A 141 -18.15 5.23 -19.41
N GLU A 142 -17.01 5.94 -19.49
CA GLU A 142 -16.89 7.20 -20.26
C GLU A 142 -16.12 7.08 -21.58
N THR A 143 -15.79 5.89 -22.06
CA THR A 143 -15.11 5.73 -23.38
C THR A 143 -15.92 4.92 -24.39
N LYS A 144 -17.24 5.15 -24.45
CA LYS A 144 -18.07 4.79 -25.62
C LYS A 144 -19.23 5.78 -25.82
N LYS A 145 -18.92 7.06 -26.04
CA LYS A 145 -19.84 7.98 -26.71
C LYS A 145 -19.10 9.14 -27.37
N SER A 146 -18.26 8.83 -28.35
CA SER A 146 -17.73 9.85 -29.27
C SER A 146 -17.38 9.20 -30.62
N GLU A 147 -18.38 8.61 -31.27
CA GLU A 147 -18.44 8.62 -32.73
C GLU A 147 -19.86 9.06 -33.12
N ASN A 148 -19.90 10.19 -33.82
CA ASN A 148 -21.00 10.80 -34.58
C ASN A 148 -21.82 11.93 -33.92
N ASN A 149 -21.57 13.12 -34.49
CA ASN A 149 -22.46 14.26 -34.79
C ASN A 149 -22.63 15.39 -33.75
N GLU A 150 -21.88 16.47 -34.02
CA GLU A 150 -22.30 17.87 -34.23
C GLU A 150 -23.55 18.44 -33.51
N ILE A 151 -23.26 19.50 -32.72
CA ILE A 151 -23.93 20.83 -32.65
C ILE A 151 -25.34 20.89 -32.02
N ASP A 152 -25.47 21.42 -30.79
CA ASP A 152 -25.83 22.82 -30.44
C ASP A 152 -26.30 22.94 -28.96
N ASP A 153 -25.80 24.01 -28.32
CA ASP A 153 -26.28 24.85 -27.21
C ASP A 153 -27.10 24.33 -26.00
N ASP A 154 -26.71 24.94 -24.87
CA ASP A 154 -27.39 25.15 -23.59
C ASP A 154 -27.61 23.95 -22.65
N ASP A 155 -26.70 23.80 -21.68
CA ASP A 155 -27.03 23.84 -20.25
C ASP A 155 -25.73 23.89 -19.41
N GLU A 156 -25.46 25.07 -18.85
CA GLU A 156 -24.61 25.25 -17.67
C GLU A 156 -25.18 24.41 -16.51
N GLU A 157 -24.35 23.60 -15.84
CA GLU A 157 -24.14 23.68 -14.39
C GLU A 157 -23.25 22.54 -13.84
N ASN A 158 -22.26 22.96 -13.04
CA ASN A 158 -21.52 22.22 -11.99
C ASN A 158 -20.34 21.31 -12.40
N LEU A 159 -19.27 21.94 -12.91
CA LEU A 159 -17.90 21.51 -12.67
C LEU A 159 -17.40 22.12 -11.35
N ASP A 160 -17.54 21.42 -10.24
CA ASP A 160 -16.83 21.77 -9.02
C ASP A 160 -15.37 21.28 -9.11
N GLU A 161 -14.55 22.17 -9.65
CA GLU A 161 -13.14 22.31 -9.33
C GLU A 161 -12.97 22.42 -7.80
N ASN A 162 -12.47 21.37 -7.17
CA ASN A 162 -11.85 21.48 -5.85
C ASN A 162 -10.66 20.52 -5.77
N THR A 163 -9.62 20.86 -6.53
CA THR A 163 -8.25 20.45 -6.24
C THR A 163 -7.40 21.70 -6.07
N SER A 164 -7.58 22.38 -4.95
CA SER A 164 -6.65 23.39 -4.44
C SER A 164 -6.79 23.51 -2.91
N ASP A 165 -6.02 22.70 -2.19
CA ASP A 165 -5.17 23.18 -1.09
C ASP A 165 -4.42 21.96 -0.54
N SER A 166 -3.14 21.82 -0.82
CA SER A 166 -2.14 22.62 -0.12
C SER A 166 -0.88 22.79 -0.98
N LYS A 167 -0.49 24.05 -1.19
CA LYS A 167 0.89 24.41 -1.54
C LYS A 167 1.80 24.06 -0.36
N GLU A 168 2.73 23.13 -0.57
CA GLU A 168 4.13 23.23 -0.13
C GLU A 168 4.96 22.01 -0.59
N GLY A 169 6.05 22.27 -1.33
CA GLY A 169 7.25 21.42 -1.32
C GLY A 169 7.42 20.36 -2.42
N SER A 170 8.09 20.75 -3.52
CA SER A 170 8.70 19.91 -4.57
C SER A 170 7.74 19.14 -5.49
N GLY A 171 7.54 19.68 -6.70
CA GLY A 171 6.75 19.06 -7.77
C GLY A 171 7.36 17.76 -8.26
N HIS A 172 6.96 16.65 -7.66
CA HIS A 172 7.05 15.34 -8.29
C HIS A 172 5.67 14.98 -8.85
N HIS A 173 5.51 15.17 -10.18
CA HIS A 173 4.40 14.56 -10.89
C HIS A 173 4.61 13.04 -10.87
N PHE A 174 3.70 12.30 -10.25
CA PHE A 174 3.73 10.84 -10.27
C PHE A 174 3.09 10.35 -11.56
N GLU A 175 3.68 9.36 -12.22
CA GLU A 175 3.15 8.77 -13.45
C GLU A 175 1.98 7.83 -13.16
N SER A 176 1.89 7.27 -11.94
CA SER A 176 0.79 6.41 -11.53
C SER A 176 0.54 6.41 -10.02
N ALA A 177 -0.65 5.97 -9.60
CA ALA A 177 -0.97 5.76 -8.19
C ALA A 177 -0.07 4.69 -7.52
N ALA A 178 0.38 3.69 -8.29
CA ALA A 178 1.37 2.71 -7.86
C ALA A 178 2.74 3.35 -7.58
N GLU A 179 3.20 4.28 -8.44
CA GLU A 179 4.43 5.04 -8.20
C GLU A 179 4.31 5.90 -6.95
N HIS A 180 3.21 6.65 -6.83
CA HIS A 180 2.97 7.49 -5.66
C HIS A 180 2.98 6.67 -4.37
N PHE A 181 2.31 5.51 -4.38
CA PHE A 181 2.32 4.58 -3.25
C PHE A 181 3.73 4.12 -2.90
N LEU A 182 4.50 3.66 -3.89
CA LEU A 182 5.87 3.20 -3.67
C LEU A 182 6.77 4.31 -3.11
N VAL A 183 6.66 5.52 -3.64
CA VAL A 183 7.42 6.68 -3.15
C VAL A 183 7.04 7.00 -1.70
N ASN A 184 5.77 6.90 -1.33
CA ASN A 184 5.35 7.11 0.06
C ASN A 184 5.90 6.04 1.00
N LEU A 185 5.96 4.77 0.59
CA LEU A 185 6.63 3.73 1.38
C LEU A 185 8.12 4.05 1.60
N LEU A 186 8.82 4.49 0.54
CA LEU A 186 10.23 4.90 0.65
C LEU A 186 10.40 6.14 1.53
N ARG A 187 9.50 7.12 1.45
CA ARG A 187 9.49 8.30 2.33
C ARG A 187 9.34 7.91 3.79
N ILE A 188 8.45 6.96 4.11
CA ILE A 188 8.33 6.45 5.48
C ILE A 188 9.65 5.87 5.96
N LEU A 189 10.33 5.05 5.14
CA LEU A 189 11.60 4.43 5.53
C LEU A 189 12.77 5.40 5.67
N THR A 190 12.76 6.50 4.92
CA THR A 190 13.88 7.45 4.82
C THR A 190 13.74 8.67 5.71
N ARG A 191 12.52 9.23 5.81
CA ARG A 191 12.26 10.51 6.46
C ARG A 191 11.74 10.38 7.89
N ILE A 192 11.02 9.30 8.21
CA ILE A 192 10.51 9.10 9.56
C ILE A 192 11.58 8.44 10.42
N GLN A 193 11.85 9.01 11.60
CA GLN A 193 12.79 8.45 12.55
C GLN A 193 12.21 7.19 13.20
N VAL A 194 13.04 6.15 13.32
CA VAL A 194 12.68 4.92 14.02
C VAL A 194 12.71 5.16 15.54
N ASN A 195 11.57 4.98 16.20
CA ASN A 195 11.44 5.03 17.65
C ASN A 195 10.35 4.04 18.13
N LYS A 196 10.03 4.03 19.43
CA LYS A 196 9.04 3.11 20.02
C LYS A 196 7.64 3.24 19.41
N ILE A 197 7.28 4.42 18.91
CA ILE A 197 5.95 4.69 18.33
C ILE A 197 5.92 4.30 16.84
N THR A 198 7.02 4.56 16.11
CA THR A 198 7.10 4.37 14.65
C THR A 198 7.63 3.01 14.22
N ILE A 199 8.17 2.18 15.14
CA ILE A 199 8.79 0.90 14.77
C ILE A 199 7.83 -0.05 14.03
N GLN A 200 6.56 -0.09 14.44
CA GLN A 200 5.54 -0.90 13.78
C GLN A 200 5.23 -0.38 12.37
N LEU A 201 5.15 0.95 12.21
CA LEU A 201 4.96 1.59 10.90
C LEU A 201 6.08 1.19 9.94
N HIS A 202 7.34 1.28 10.37
CA HIS A 202 8.48 0.89 9.54
C HIS A 202 8.47 -0.61 9.21
N ALA A 203 8.14 -1.46 10.18
CA ALA A 203 8.10 -2.90 9.98
C ALA A 203 7.03 -3.28 8.95
N GLU A 204 5.80 -2.76 9.06
CA GLU A 204 4.75 -3.00 8.07
C GLU A 204 5.08 -2.39 6.70
N THR A 205 5.69 -1.20 6.66
CA THR A 205 6.15 -0.59 5.40
C THR A 205 7.11 -1.49 4.64
N LEU A 206 8.09 -2.08 5.35
CA LEU A 206 9.03 -3.04 4.74
C LEU A 206 8.31 -4.29 4.24
N ARG A 207 7.37 -4.84 5.02
CA ARG A 207 6.62 -6.03 4.63
C ARG A 207 5.76 -5.79 3.39
N VAL A 208 5.15 -4.60 3.27
CA VAL A 208 4.42 -4.20 2.07
C VAL A 208 5.37 -4.10 0.87
N LEU A 209 6.50 -3.39 1.00
CA LEU A 209 7.49 -3.30 -0.08
C LEU A 209 7.94 -4.68 -0.56
N LEU A 210 8.19 -5.60 0.36
CA LEU A 210 8.60 -6.96 0.03
C LEU A 210 7.48 -7.74 -0.66
N ALA A 211 6.23 -7.57 -0.24
CA ALA A 211 5.09 -8.15 -0.95
C ALA A 211 4.99 -7.62 -2.39
N LEU A 212 5.13 -6.31 -2.60
CA LEU A 212 5.10 -5.69 -3.94
C LEU A 212 6.26 -6.14 -4.83
N LEU A 213 7.44 -6.40 -4.27
CA LEU A 213 8.60 -6.88 -5.02
C LEU A 213 8.56 -8.40 -5.23
N SER A 214 7.85 -9.14 -4.38
CA SER A 214 7.79 -10.61 -4.44
C SER A 214 7.05 -11.15 -5.66
N THR A 215 6.15 -10.36 -6.27
CA THR A 215 5.52 -10.73 -7.57
C THR A 215 6.54 -10.84 -8.69
N GLU A 216 7.69 -10.20 -8.51
CA GLU A 216 8.61 -9.90 -9.60
C GLU A 216 9.95 -10.62 -9.42
N LEU A 217 10.36 -10.99 -8.20
CA LEU A 217 11.73 -11.49 -7.92
C LEU A 217 12.11 -12.84 -8.55
N TYR A 218 11.19 -13.56 -9.21
CA TYR A 218 11.43 -14.92 -9.70
C TYR A 218 11.25 -15.10 -11.23
N GLU A 219 11.10 -14.02 -12.00
CA GLU A 219 11.10 -14.10 -13.46
C GLU A 219 12.47 -13.74 -14.05
N ASP A 220 12.77 -14.20 -15.27
CA ASP A 220 13.92 -13.71 -16.03
C ASP A 220 13.54 -12.36 -16.70
N GLY A 221 14.43 -11.37 -16.66
CA GLY A 221 14.18 -10.03 -17.28
C GLY A 221 13.32 -9.08 -16.44
N VAL A 222 13.26 -9.29 -15.12
CA VAL A 222 12.36 -8.59 -14.19
C VAL A 222 12.54 -7.07 -14.15
N HIS A 223 13.75 -6.58 -14.38
CA HIS A 223 14.05 -5.15 -14.44
C HIS A 223 13.30 -4.43 -15.57
N GLU A 224 12.89 -5.15 -16.62
CA GLU A 224 12.13 -4.60 -17.75
C GLU A 224 10.61 -4.64 -17.50
N ARG A 225 10.12 -5.70 -16.83
CA ARG A 225 8.68 -5.98 -16.65
C ARG A 225 8.10 -5.41 -15.37
N SER A 226 8.87 -5.42 -14.29
CA SER A 226 8.41 -4.99 -12.98
C SER A 226 8.26 -3.49 -12.89
N VAL A 227 7.03 -3.01 -12.76
CA VAL A 227 6.77 -1.57 -12.56
C VAL A 227 7.37 -1.11 -11.24
N PHE A 228 7.18 -1.86 -10.15
CA PHE A 228 7.70 -1.49 -8.84
C PHE A 228 9.24 -1.51 -8.77
N LEU A 229 9.90 -2.54 -9.32
CA LEU A 229 11.35 -2.61 -9.33
C LEU A 229 11.96 -1.54 -10.25
N ARG A 230 11.37 -1.30 -11.42
CA ARG A 230 11.81 -0.25 -12.34
C ARG A 230 11.75 1.11 -11.67
N ILE A 231 10.63 1.45 -11.01
CA ILE A 231 10.50 2.71 -10.27
C ILE A 231 11.55 2.77 -9.15
N LEU A 232 11.71 1.70 -8.37
CA LEU A 232 12.69 1.66 -7.29
C LEU A 232 14.11 1.91 -7.81
N MET A 233 14.53 1.20 -8.87
CA MET A 233 15.84 1.34 -9.49
C MET A 233 16.05 2.75 -10.04
N LEU A 234 15.08 3.32 -10.75
CA LEU A 234 15.16 4.69 -11.27
C LEU A 234 15.34 5.72 -10.15
N LYS A 235 14.64 5.57 -9.02
CA LYS A 235 14.78 6.50 -7.88
C LYS A 235 16.11 6.32 -7.17
N VAL A 236 16.57 5.08 -7.01
CA VAL A 236 17.89 4.77 -6.44
C VAL A 236 19.00 5.37 -7.30
N GLU A 237 18.92 5.19 -8.61
CA GLU A 237 19.90 5.72 -9.56
C GLU A 237 19.92 7.25 -9.54
N ARG A 238 18.76 7.91 -9.52
CA ARG A 238 18.66 9.37 -9.35
C ARG A 238 19.27 9.84 -8.03
N ALA A 239 19.06 9.13 -6.93
CA ALA A 239 19.65 9.45 -5.63
C ALA A 239 21.19 9.30 -5.64
N LEU A 240 21.72 8.27 -6.29
CA LEU A 240 23.17 8.07 -6.45
C LEU A 240 23.80 9.15 -7.35
N ARG A 241 23.11 9.56 -8.42
CA ARG A 241 23.55 10.65 -9.30
C ARG A 241 23.53 12.01 -8.60
N ALA A 242 22.48 12.30 -7.83
CA ALA A 242 22.40 13.54 -7.03
C ALA A 242 23.54 13.63 -6.00
N GLY A 243 23.83 12.53 -5.28
CA GLY A 243 24.94 12.48 -4.34
C GLY A 243 26.33 12.53 -4.97
N SER A 244 26.46 12.32 -6.28
CA SER A 244 27.75 12.47 -6.99
C SER A 244 28.04 13.92 -7.39
N ASN A 245 26.99 14.75 -7.57
CA ASN A 245 27.14 16.16 -7.94
C ASN A 245 27.39 17.09 -6.73
N ASP A 246 27.09 16.64 -5.50
CA ASP A 246 27.34 17.39 -4.25
C ASP A 246 28.74 17.16 -3.65
N THR A 247 29.75 16.87 -4.48
CA THR A 247 31.16 16.70 -4.02
C THR A 247 31.92 18.01 -3.80
N MET A 248 31.22 19.14 -3.64
CA MET A 248 31.79 20.36 -3.09
C MET A 248 30.83 20.94 -2.05
N ILE A 249 31.26 20.91 -0.78
CA ILE A 249 30.59 21.35 0.46
C ILE A 249 29.77 20.22 1.12
N GLY A 250 30.31 19.75 2.24
CA GLY A 250 30.01 18.43 2.81
C GLY A 250 28.65 18.26 3.49
N GLU A 251 28.02 17.13 3.17
CA GLU A 251 27.21 16.29 4.08
C GLU A 251 26.99 14.91 3.43
N GLY A 252 28.09 14.17 3.24
CA GLY A 252 28.07 12.83 2.66
C GLY A 252 27.72 11.76 3.69
N SER A 253 26.43 11.52 3.98
CA SER A 253 26.06 10.37 4.83
C SER A 253 24.69 9.73 4.57
N THR A 254 23.88 10.18 3.61
CA THR A 254 22.47 9.75 3.53
C THR A 254 22.26 8.46 2.72
N GLY A 255 22.97 8.30 1.61
CA GLY A 255 22.80 7.16 0.68
C GLY A 255 23.36 5.82 1.16
N LEU A 256 24.57 5.80 1.75
CA LEU A 256 25.15 4.55 2.30
C LEU A 256 24.41 4.08 3.55
N ASN A 257 23.97 5.03 4.40
CA ASN A 257 23.16 4.72 5.57
C ASN A 257 21.78 4.15 5.21
N PHE A 258 21.21 4.53 4.05
CA PHE A 258 19.94 3.98 3.55
C PHE A 258 20.04 2.48 3.26
N TRP A 259 21.07 2.05 2.51
CA TRP A 259 21.26 0.64 2.17
C TRP A 259 21.79 -0.19 3.33
N CYS A 260 22.64 0.35 4.21
CA CYS A 260 22.98 -0.34 5.46
C CYS A 260 21.77 -0.54 6.38
N LYS A 261 20.87 0.45 6.49
CA LYS A 261 19.63 0.34 7.27
C LYS A 261 18.62 -0.63 6.64
N ILE A 262 18.55 -0.71 5.31
CA ILE A 262 17.72 -1.70 4.61
C ILE A 262 18.32 -3.10 4.74
N LYS A 263 19.63 -3.27 4.52
CA LYS A 263 20.35 -4.55 4.57
C LYS A 263 20.22 -5.25 5.92
N VAL A 264 20.43 -4.50 7.02
CA VAL A 264 20.24 -5.01 8.39
C VAL A 264 18.78 -5.43 8.65
N LYS A 265 17.81 -4.75 8.04
CA LYS A 265 16.38 -5.06 8.20
C LYS A 265 15.91 -6.20 7.29
N THR A 266 16.52 -6.40 6.12
CA THR A 266 16.26 -7.53 5.22
C THR A 266 16.85 -8.85 5.70
N GLU A 267 17.97 -8.85 6.45
CA GLU A 267 18.54 -10.08 7.04
C GLU A 267 17.66 -10.67 8.15
N LEU A 268 16.98 -9.82 8.93
CA LEU A 268 15.91 -10.29 9.83
C LEU A 268 14.74 -10.89 9.03
N PHE A 269 14.38 -10.33 7.88
CA PHE A 269 13.25 -10.79 7.07
C PHE A 269 13.49 -12.15 6.38
N ALA A 270 14.70 -12.39 5.86
CA ALA A 270 15.09 -13.69 5.27
C ALA A 270 14.91 -14.86 6.25
N ARG A 271 15.03 -14.59 7.56
CA ARG A 271 14.82 -15.58 8.62
C ARG A 271 13.34 -15.84 8.97
N PHE A 272 12.43 -14.90 8.76
CA PHE A 272 11.07 -15.00 9.33
C PHE A 272 9.92 -15.03 8.30
N THR A 273 10.10 -14.52 7.07
CA THR A 273 8.97 -14.38 6.12
C THR A 273 9.15 -15.20 4.84
N LEU A 274 10.41 -15.44 4.44
CA LEU A 274 10.74 -16.35 3.33
C LEU A 274 10.19 -17.77 3.54
N PRO A 275 10.23 -18.37 4.75
CA PRO A 275 9.69 -19.70 4.98
C PRO A 275 8.16 -19.78 4.82
N LEU A 276 7.42 -18.70 5.07
CA LEU A 276 5.96 -18.68 4.96
C LEU A 276 5.51 -18.58 3.49
N LEU A 277 6.16 -17.71 2.72
CA LEU A 277 5.93 -17.57 1.27
C LEU A 277 6.37 -18.84 0.50
N LEU A 278 7.48 -19.47 0.90
CA LEU A 278 7.94 -20.73 0.32
C LEU A 278 7.06 -21.92 0.71
N ALA A 279 6.60 -22.01 1.96
CA ALA A 279 5.71 -23.08 2.40
C ALA A 279 4.36 -23.05 1.66
N GLN A 280 3.82 -21.86 1.39
CA GLN A 280 2.56 -21.70 0.66
C GLN A 280 2.70 -21.97 -0.85
N LYS A 281 3.83 -21.59 -1.47
CA LYS A 281 4.07 -21.82 -2.91
C LYS A 281 4.43 -23.28 -3.22
N MET A 282 5.00 -24.02 -2.27
CA MET A 282 5.38 -25.43 -2.46
C MET A 282 4.28 -26.44 -2.13
N GLY A 283 3.07 -26.01 -1.72
CA GLY A 283 1.97 -26.94 -1.46
C GLY A 283 2.29 -28.00 -0.41
N VAL A 284 3.21 -27.72 0.52
CA VAL A 284 3.56 -28.65 1.60
C VAL A 284 2.57 -28.43 2.73
N LYS A 285 1.65 -29.40 2.89
CA LYS A 285 0.80 -29.53 4.08
C LYS A 285 1.64 -29.76 5.33
#